data_AF-A0A845LUX8-F1
#
_entry.id   AF-A0A845LUX8-F1
#
_cell.length_a   1.000
_cell.length_b   1.000
_cell.length_c   1.000
_cell.angle_alpha   90.00
_cell.angle_beta   90.00
_cell.angle_gamma   90.00
#
_symmetry.space_group_name_H-M   'P 1'
#
loop_
_entity.id
_entity.type
_entity.pdbx_description
1 polymer ?
#
loop_
_entity_poly.entity_id
_entity_poly.type
_entity_poly.pdbx_seq_one_letter_code
_entity_poly.pdbx_strand_id
1 'polypeptide(L)'
;MEMLRRVSKKHPGHGLLLPIDAHPNALYRVDGALWRNRIQSYDSTFTISPTDGIPNIHHNGVLSPVPSLPGVKVFDDRILHYDAANPLGSVIHPNTGTLITVLQEPYLKVRNPQAPFMQIQVSPAK
;
A
#
# COMPACT_ATOMS: atom_id res chain seq x y z
N MET A 1 29.84 9.44 -0.88
CA MET A 1 28.73 8.68 -0.27
C MET A 1 27.49 9.56 -0.38
N GLU A 2 26.77 9.45 -1.50
CA GLU A 2 25.61 10.31 -1.79
C GLU A 2 24.46 9.89 -0.86
N MET A 3 24.06 10.78 0.05
CA MET A 3 22.89 10.54 0.90
C MET A 3 21.65 10.36 0.02
N LEU A 4 20.96 9.24 0.19
CA LEU A 4 19.71 8.89 -0.50
C LEU A 4 18.58 9.81 -0.03
N ARG A 5 18.55 11.05 -0.52
CA ARG A 5 17.58 12.06 -0.05
C ARG A 5 16.16 11.80 -0.57
N ARG A 6 15.99 11.12 -1.71
CA ARG A 6 14.69 10.84 -2.37
C ARG A 6 14.75 9.59 -3.24
N VAL A 7 13.60 8.91 -3.40
CA VAL A 7 13.47 7.84 -4.41
C VAL A 7 13.71 8.39 -5.80
N SER A 8 14.50 7.67 -6.59
CA SER A 8 14.89 8.11 -7.93
C SER A 8 15.21 6.92 -8.82
N LYS A 9 15.32 7.16 -10.13
CA LYS A 9 15.77 6.13 -11.08
C LYS A 9 17.13 5.53 -10.74
N LYS A 10 18.02 6.31 -10.09
CA LYS A 10 19.34 5.83 -9.65
C LYS A 10 19.28 4.98 -8.39
N HIS A 11 18.21 5.12 -7.61
CA HIS A 11 18.00 4.47 -6.32
C HIS A 11 16.54 4.01 -6.20
N PRO A 12 16.13 3.04 -7.03
CA PRO A 12 14.76 2.54 -7.02
C PRO A 12 14.47 1.88 -5.67
N GLY A 13 13.28 2.10 -5.12
CA GLY A 13 12.89 1.51 -3.84
C GLY A 13 13.60 2.08 -2.60
N HIS A 14 14.49 3.07 -2.74
CA HIS A 14 15.24 3.65 -1.63
C HIS A 14 15.01 5.17 -1.51
N GLY A 15 14.68 5.63 -0.31
CA GLY A 15 14.51 7.05 0.01
C GLY A 15 14.29 7.24 1.50
N LEU A 16 14.33 8.49 1.98
CA LEU A 16 14.16 8.80 3.40
C LEU A 16 12.77 8.43 3.95
N LEU A 17 11.73 8.61 3.14
CA LEU A 17 10.34 8.41 3.53
C LEU A 17 9.58 7.81 2.35
N LEU A 18 9.34 6.50 2.38
CA LEU A 18 8.50 5.79 1.43
C LEU A 18 7.47 4.95 2.18
N PRO A 19 6.19 5.02 1.81
CA PRO A 19 5.17 4.17 2.40
C PRO A 19 5.39 2.70 2.00
N ILE A 20 5.08 1.79 2.92
CA ILE A 20 4.93 0.36 2.64
C ILE A 20 3.52 0.16 2.08
N ASP A 21 3.41 -0.51 0.95
CA ASP A 21 2.15 -0.74 0.27
C ASP A 21 1.60 -2.15 0.55
N ALA A 22 0.44 -2.26 1.18
CA ALA A 22 -0.25 -3.52 1.41
C ALA A 22 -0.49 -4.35 0.12
N HIS A 23 -0.64 -3.68 -1.03
CA HIS A 23 -0.87 -4.26 -2.36
C HIS A 23 0.23 -3.79 -3.33
N PRO A 24 1.46 -4.32 -3.24
CA PRO A 24 2.61 -3.74 -3.92
C PRO A 24 2.57 -3.84 -5.46
N ASN A 25 1.70 -4.66 -6.03
CA ASN A 25 1.57 -4.85 -7.47
C ASN A 25 1.14 -3.56 -8.17
N ALA A 26 1.86 -3.20 -9.23
CA ALA A 26 1.58 -1.99 -9.98
C ALA A 26 0.22 -2.05 -10.67
N LEU A 27 -0.58 -0.99 -10.50
CA LEU A 27 -1.86 -0.81 -11.16
C LEU A 27 -1.68 -0.29 -12.58
N TYR A 28 -2.41 -0.90 -13.50
CA TYR A 28 -2.43 -0.53 -14.91
C TYR A 28 -3.76 0.13 -15.27
N ARG A 29 -3.68 1.06 -16.22
CA ARG A 29 -4.81 1.70 -16.87
C ARG A 29 -5.35 0.82 -17.99
N VAL A 30 -6.51 1.17 -18.52
CA VAL A 30 -7.11 0.50 -19.70
C VAL A 30 -6.24 0.55 -20.96
N ASP A 31 -5.29 1.48 -21.05
CA ASP A 31 -4.33 1.57 -22.16
C ASP A 31 -3.04 0.74 -21.93
N GLY A 32 -2.96 -0.01 -20.84
CA GLY A 32 -1.81 -0.84 -20.48
C GLY A 32 -0.63 -0.07 -19.90
N ALA A 33 -0.71 1.25 -19.77
CA ALA A 33 0.30 2.03 -19.06
C ALA A 33 0.00 2.08 -17.55
N LEU A 34 1.02 2.40 -16.76
CA LEU A 34 0.88 2.50 -15.30
C LEU A 34 0.03 3.69 -14.89
N TRP A 35 -0.76 3.50 -13.85
CA TRP A 35 -1.32 4.61 -13.09
C TRP A 35 -0.20 5.41 -12.40
N ARG A 36 -0.38 6.73 -12.28
CA ARG A 36 0.51 7.59 -11.50
C ARG A 36 0.50 7.20 -10.02
N ASN A 37 1.59 7.41 -9.29
CA ASN A 37 1.70 7.00 -7.87
C ASN A 37 0.58 7.51 -6.95
N ARG A 38 -0.04 8.66 -7.26
CA ARG A 38 -1.21 9.15 -6.50
C ARG A 38 -2.40 8.19 -6.54
N ILE A 39 -2.54 7.42 -7.62
CA ILE A 39 -3.59 6.41 -7.77
C ILE A 39 -3.10 5.04 -7.30
N GLN A 40 -1.82 4.74 -7.51
CA GLN A 40 -1.19 3.51 -6.99
C GLN A 40 -1.39 3.40 -5.48
N SER A 41 -1.25 4.49 -4.73
CA SER A 41 -1.30 4.44 -3.26
C SER A 41 -2.71 4.41 -2.66
N TYR A 42 -3.76 4.07 -3.42
CA TYR A 42 -5.15 4.11 -2.92
C TYR A 42 -5.44 2.98 -1.93
N ASP A 43 -4.72 1.87 -2.06
CA ASP A 43 -4.89 0.60 -1.37
C ASP A 43 -3.68 0.25 -0.47
N SER A 44 -2.77 1.21 -0.23
CA SER A 44 -1.55 0.97 0.54
C SER A 44 -1.79 0.66 2.02
N THR A 45 -2.95 1.02 2.57
CA THR A 45 -3.26 0.85 3.99
C THR A 45 -3.53 -0.60 4.36
N PHE A 46 -2.92 -1.07 5.46
CA PHE A 46 -3.28 -2.35 6.08
C PHE A 46 -4.59 -2.20 6.86
N THR A 47 -5.60 -2.99 6.51
CA THR A 47 -6.97 -2.91 7.05
C THR A 47 -7.58 -4.29 7.20
N ILE A 48 -8.63 -4.38 8.01
CA ILE A 48 -9.52 -5.55 8.08
C ILE A 48 -10.57 -5.46 6.97
N SER A 49 -11.11 -4.26 6.72
CA SER A 49 -12.10 -4.01 5.68
C SER A 49 -11.48 -3.95 4.28
N PRO A 50 -12.27 -4.28 3.24
CA PRO A 50 -11.86 -4.04 1.85
C PRO A 50 -11.53 -2.58 1.57
N THR A 51 -10.68 -2.34 0.58
CA THR A 51 -10.31 -0.99 0.13
C THR A 51 -11.48 -0.32 -0.59
N ASP A 52 -11.55 1.01 -0.52
CA ASP A 52 -12.50 1.74 -1.34
C ASP A 52 -11.95 1.84 -2.77
N GLY A 53 -12.58 1.11 -3.70
CA GLY A 53 -12.24 1.20 -5.12
C GLY A 53 -12.50 2.60 -5.71
N ILE A 54 -11.95 2.87 -6.88
CA ILE A 54 -12.14 4.13 -7.62
C ILE A 54 -12.91 3.83 -8.92
N PRO A 55 -14.24 3.65 -8.87
CA PRO A 55 -15.02 3.13 -9.99
C PRO A 55 -15.16 4.11 -11.17
N ASN A 56 -14.97 5.42 -10.94
CA ASN A 56 -15.27 6.46 -11.94
C ASN A 56 -14.01 7.24 -12.38
N ILE A 57 -12.83 6.66 -12.25
CA ILE A 57 -11.60 7.30 -12.73
C ILE A 57 -11.47 7.16 -14.25
N HIS A 58 -11.05 8.27 -14.89
CA HIS A 58 -10.88 8.33 -16.34
C HIS A 58 -9.43 8.68 -16.68
N HIS A 59 -8.94 8.15 -17.80
CA HIS A 59 -7.72 8.60 -18.44
C HIS A 59 -8.05 9.11 -19.85
N ASN A 60 -7.72 10.38 -20.14
CA ASN A 60 -8.00 11.03 -21.42
C ASN A 60 -9.45 10.87 -21.91
N GLY A 61 -10.41 10.97 -20.98
CA GLY A 61 -11.84 10.82 -21.27
C GLY A 61 -12.36 9.38 -21.35
N VAL A 62 -11.49 8.36 -21.23
CA VAL A 62 -11.88 6.95 -21.23
C VAL A 62 -11.95 6.41 -19.80
N LEU A 63 -13.05 5.75 -19.45
CA LEU A 63 -13.25 5.12 -18.14
C LEU A 63 -12.21 4.01 -17.92
N SER A 64 -11.56 4.01 -16.76
CA SER A 64 -10.49 3.07 -16.42
C SER A 64 -10.55 2.71 -14.93
N PRO A 65 -11.59 2.00 -14.48
CA PRO A 65 -11.89 1.83 -13.06
C PRO A 65 -10.79 1.06 -12.33
N VAL A 66 -10.60 1.40 -11.06
CA VAL A 66 -9.73 0.64 -10.15
C VAL A 66 -10.63 -0.08 -9.13
N PRO A 67 -10.56 -1.42 -9.02
CA PRO A 67 -11.48 -2.18 -8.18
C PRO A 67 -11.22 -1.99 -6.69
N SER A 68 -12.20 -2.33 -5.86
CA SER A 68 -11.97 -2.62 -4.45
C SER A 68 -11.19 -3.93 -4.32
N LEU A 69 -10.26 -3.99 -3.36
CA LEU A 69 -9.48 -5.17 -3.03
C LEU A 69 -9.81 -5.66 -1.62
N PRO A 70 -9.62 -6.96 -1.33
CA PRO A 70 -9.70 -7.46 0.04
C PRO A 70 -8.74 -6.73 0.98
N GLY A 71 -9.13 -6.54 2.24
CA GLY A 71 -8.25 -5.94 3.24
C GLY A 71 -7.05 -6.83 3.59
N VAL A 72 -5.86 -6.22 3.74
CA VAL A 72 -4.64 -6.90 4.17
C VAL A 72 -4.35 -6.52 5.62
N LYS A 73 -4.47 -7.49 6.53
CA LYS A 73 -4.41 -7.24 7.98
C LYS A 73 -3.01 -7.30 8.56
N VAL A 74 -2.08 -7.97 7.88
CA VAL A 74 -0.76 -8.31 8.41
C VAL A 74 0.29 -7.74 7.49
N PHE A 75 1.12 -6.87 8.03
CA PHE A 75 2.44 -6.59 7.47
C PHE A 75 3.40 -7.70 7.94
N ASP A 76 4.07 -8.34 6.98
CA ASP A 76 5.13 -9.32 7.20
C ASP A 76 6.38 -8.85 6.44
N ASP A 77 7.40 -8.36 7.17
CA ASP A 77 8.58 -7.76 6.55
C ASP A 77 9.50 -8.77 5.82
N ARG A 78 9.15 -10.06 5.84
CA ARG A 78 9.76 -11.09 5.00
C ARG A 78 9.24 -11.04 3.56
N ILE A 79 8.07 -10.41 3.34
CA ILE A 79 7.49 -10.16 2.02
C ILE A 79 8.00 -8.81 1.53
N LEU A 80 8.54 -8.78 0.32
CA LEU A 80 9.04 -7.56 -0.26
C LEU A 80 7.88 -6.72 -0.81
N HIS A 81 7.70 -5.51 -0.27
CA HIS A 81 6.70 -4.54 -0.73
C HIS A 81 7.22 -3.67 -1.89
N TYR A 82 7.72 -4.34 -2.93
CA TYR A 82 8.35 -3.73 -4.11
C TYR A 82 7.85 -4.33 -5.41
N ASP A 83 7.51 -3.47 -6.38
CA ASP A 83 7.29 -3.86 -7.77
C ASP A 83 8.28 -3.13 -8.69
N ALA A 84 9.05 -3.92 -9.45
CA ALA A 84 10.03 -3.40 -10.40
C ALA A 84 9.38 -2.62 -11.57
N ALA A 85 8.09 -2.84 -11.85
CA ALA A 85 7.33 -2.05 -12.80
C ALA A 85 7.05 -0.63 -12.27
N ASN A 86 6.89 -0.46 -10.94
CA ASN A 86 6.68 0.83 -10.30
C ASN A 86 7.76 1.19 -9.26
N PRO A 87 9.03 1.30 -9.67
CA PRO A 87 10.17 1.40 -8.76
C PRO A 87 10.23 2.70 -7.96
N LEU A 88 9.42 3.69 -8.34
CA LEU A 88 9.32 5.00 -7.67
C LEU A 88 8.12 5.08 -6.72
N GLY A 89 7.19 4.12 -6.79
CA GLY A 89 6.02 4.02 -5.92
C GLY A 89 6.11 2.91 -4.87
N SER A 90 7.15 2.08 -4.93
CA SER A 90 7.36 0.97 -4.00
C SER A 90 8.66 1.12 -3.20
N VAL A 91 8.87 0.25 -2.21
CA VAL A 91 9.99 0.37 -1.26
C VAL A 91 10.70 -0.96 -1.03
N ILE A 92 12.03 -0.90 -0.94
CA ILE A 92 12.85 -2.03 -0.50
C ILE A 92 13.21 -1.78 0.97
N HIS A 93 12.74 -2.66 1.84
CA HIS A 93 12.97 -2.62 3.29
C HIS A 93 13.77 -3.85 3.73
N PRO A 94 14.46 -3.78 4.88
CA PRO A 94 15.11 -4.96 5.44
C PRO A 94 14.07 -6.00 5.85
N ASN A 95 14.50 -7.27 5.85
CA ASN A 95 13.80 -8.37 6.48
C ASN A 95 14.38 -8.53 7.89
N THR A 96 13.58 -8.19 8.90
CA THR A 96 13.93 -8.31 10.32
C THR A 96 13.12 -9.37 11.05
N GLY A 97 12.18 -10.03 10.37
CA GLY A 97 11.23 -10.96 10.95
C GLY A 97 10.16 -10.25 11.79
N THR A 98 9.75 -9.04 11.41
CA THR A 98 8.71 -8.26 12.09
C THR A 98 7.34 -8.51 11.45
N LEU A 99 6.37 -8.87 12.29
CA LEU A 99 4.94 -8.88 11.95
C LEU A 99 4.22 -7.73 12.65
N ILE A 100 3.37 -7.01 11.93
CA ILE A 100 2.42 -6.04 12.49
C ILE A 100 1.02 -6.44 12.03
N THR A 101 0.16 -6.82 12.97
CA THR A 101 -1.19 -7.31 12.72
C THR A 101 -2.22 -6.30 13.20
N VAL A 102 -3.15 -5.90 12.34
CA VAL A 102 -4.35 -5.15 12.72
C VAL A 102 -5.33 -6.11 13.37
N LEU A 103 -5.52 -5.97 14.69
CA LEU A 103 -6.46 -6.76 15.48
C LEU A 103 -7.87 -6.17 15.43
N GLN A 104 -7.94 -4.83 15.40
CA GLN A 104 -9.20 -4.10 15.39
C GLN A 104 -9.02 -2.80 14.63
N GLU A 105 -10.02 -2.44 13.83
CA GLU A 105 -10.10 -1.12 13.19
C GLU A 105 -11.42 -0.44 13.58
N PRO A 106 -11.44 0.90 13.71
CA PRO A 106 -12.68 1.64 13.94
C PRO A 106 -13.55 1.55 12.69
N TYR A 107 -14.71 0.88 12.81
CA TYR A 107 -15.64 0.73 11.70
C TYR A 107 -16.37 2.04 11.42
N LEU A 108 -15.98 2.73 10.34
CA LEU A 108 -16.57 4.02 9.94
C LEU A 108 -18.02 3.91 9.42
N LYS A 109 -18.57 2.70 9.21
CA LYS A 109 -19.96 2.50 8.76
C LYS A 109 -20.92 2.12 9.90
N VAL A 110 -20.81 2.77 11.07
CA VAL A 110 -21.79 2.80 12.19
C VAL A 110 -22.29 1.43 12.70
N ARG A 111 -21.86 1.04 13.92
CA ARG A 111 -22.66 0.51 15.06
C ARG A 111 -21.80 -0.16 16.16
N ASN A 112 -20.67 0.44 16.57
CA ASN A 112 -20.23 0.29 17.96
C ASN A 112 -19.24 1.40 18.40
N PRO A 113 -19.64 2.37 19.25
CA PRO A 113 -18.76 3.44 19.74
C PRO A 113 -17.71 2.97 20.78
N GLN A 114 -17.70 1.68 21.14
CA GLN A 114 -16.88 1.15 22.25
C GLN A 114 -15.41 0.88 21.89
N ALA A 115 -15.01 1.06 20.63
CA ALA A 115 -13.63 0.92 20.18
C ALA A 115 -13.19 2.12 19.33
N PRO A 116 -12.90 3.26 19.97
CA PRO A 116 -12.57 4.49 19.26
C PRO A 116 -11.23 4.45 18.52
N PHE A 117 -10.41 3.40 18.73
CA PHE A 117 -9.04 3.34 18.22
C PHE A 117 -8.74 2.01 17.52
N MET A 118 -7.85 2.07 16.54
CA MET A 118 -7.25 0.89 15.94
C MET A 118 -6.38 0.17 16.97
N GLN A 119 -6.49 -1.16 17.04
CA GLN A 119 -5.61 -2.00 17.84
C GLN A 119 -4.68 -2.78 16.92
N ILE A 120 -3.39 -2.72 17.23
CA ILE A 120 -2.34 -3.44 16.50
C ILE A 120 -1.57 -4.34 17.46
N GLN A 121 -1.08 -5.46 16.95
CA GLN A 121 -0.13 -6.32 17.62
C GLN A 121 1.17 -6.39 16.82
N VAL A 122 2.29 -6.22 17.50
CA VAL A 122 3.62 -6.42 16.93
C VAL A 122 4.20 -7.71 17.50
N SER A 123 4.74 -8.56 16.63
CA SER A 123 5.34 -9.84 17.04
C SER A 123 6.44 -10.27 16.08
N PRO A 124 7.40 -11.08 16.52
CA PRO A 124 8.33 -11.72 15.60
C PRO A 124 7.60 -12.73 14.71
N ALA A 125 8.03 -12.85 13.46
CA ALA A 125 7.70 -13.94 12.58
C ALA A 125 8.34 -15.23 13.12
N LYS A 126 7.53 -16.28 13.29
CA LYS A 126 8.03 -17.62 13.65
C LYS A 126 8.73 -18.29 12.48
#